data_AF-A0AAP2VN75-F1
#
_entry.id   AF-A0AAP2VN75-F1
#
_cell.length_a   1.000
_cell.length_b   1.000
_cell.length_c   1.000
_cell.angle_alpha   90.00
_cell.angle_beta   90.00
_cell.angle_gamma   90.00
#
_symmetry.space_group_name_H-M   'P 1'
#
loop_
_entity.id
_entity.type
_entity.pdbx_description
1 polymer ?
#
loop_
_entity_poly.entity_id
_entity_poly.type
_entity_poly.pdbx_seq_one_letter_code
_entity_poly.pdbx_strand_id
1 'polypeptide(L)'
;MTIITNSCFIASYIRKADSVKVILIGGEYQKESQVNVGPLVKQVISEFYVDKLFVGIDGFDLKRGFTGSDITRCDTTRTLATAA
;
A
#
# COMPACT_ATOMS: atom_id res chain seq x y z
N MET A 1 -10.63 -2.42 -14.53
CA MET A 1 -10.39 -2.18 -13.08
C MET A 1 -9.00 -1.58 -12.92
N THR A 2 -8.83 -0.61 -12.03
CA THR A 2 -7.52 0.00 -11.74
C THR A 2 -7.06 -0.40 -10.36
N ILE A 3 -5.82 -0.86 -10.23
CA ILE A 3 -5.20 -1.17 -8.95
C ILE A 3 -4.04 -0.20 -8.73
N ILE A 4 -4.14 0.54 -7.63
CA ILE A 4 -3.08 1.42 -7.15
C ILE A 4 -2.41 0.71 -5.99
N THR A 5 -1.10 0.50 -6.04
CA THR A 5 -0.37 -0.24 -5.00
C THR A 5 1.01 0.34 -4.78
N ASN A 6 1.47 0.34 -3.54
CA ASN A 6 2.87 0.61 -3.20
C ASN A 6 3.72 -0.68 -3.15
N SER A 7 3.11 -1.85 -3.36
CA SER A 7 3.82 -3.13 -3.32
C SER A 7 4.34 -3.52 -4.69
N CYS A 8 5.67 -3.57 -4.83
CA CYS A 8 6.33 -4.10 -6.01
C CYS A 8 6.01 -5.59 -6.22
N PHE A 9 5.84 -6.35 -5.12
CA PHE A 9 5.40 -7.75 -5.18
C PHE A 9 4.01 -7.88 -5.82
N ILE A 10 3.02 -7.10 -5.35
CA ILE A 10 1.65 -7.15 -5.89
C ILE A 10 1.61 -6.63 -7.33
N ALA A 11 2.29 -5.53 -7.64
CA ALA A 11 2.36 -5.01 -9.00
C ALA A 11 2.97 -6.06 -9.95
N SER A 12 4.04 -6.73 -9.52
CA SER A 12 4.67 -7.83 -10.25
C SER A 12 3.70 -9.00 -10.46
N TYR A 13 2.92 -9.39 -9.45
CA TYR A 13 1.97 -10.48 -9.57
C TYR A 13 0.81 -10.16 -10.53
N ILE A 14 0.19 -8.98 -10.35
CA ILE A 14 -1.05 -8.58 -11.05
C ILE A 14 -0.81 -8.16 -12.50
N ARG A 15 0.41 -7.75 -12.89
CA ARG A 15 0.72 -7.34 -14.28
C ARG A 15 0.35 -8.37 -15.35
N LYS A 16 0.16 -9.64 -14.96
CA LYS A 16 -0.21 -10.75 -15.85
C LYS A 16 -1.71 -10.77 -16.19
N ALA A 17 -2.53 -9.97 -15.53
CA ALA A 17 -3.96 -9.88 -15.78
C ALA A 17 -4.25 -8.82 -16.85
N ASP A 18 -4.69 -9.25 -18.03
CA ASP A 18 -4.85 -8.39 -19.21
C ASP A 18 -5.87 -7.24 -19.03
N SER A 19 -6.83 -7.39 -18.11
CA SER A 19 -7.93 -6.43 -17.89
C SER A 19 -7.68 -5.44 -16.73
N VAL A 20 -6.49 -5.46 -16.14
CA VAL A 20 -6.16 -4.65 -14.95
C VAL A 20 -5.12 -3.59 -15.29
N LYS A 21 -5.48 -2.32 -15.12
CA LYS A 21 -4.52 -1.22 -15.12
C LYS A 21 -3.83 -1.17 -13.76
N VAL A 22 -2.50 -1.22 -13.74
CA VAL A 22 -1.72 -1.14 -12.50
C VAL A 22 -0.99 0.20 -12.43
N ILE A 23 -1.14 0.90 -11.30
CA ILE A 23 -0.35 2.08 -10.93
C ILE A 23 0.50 1.69 -9.73
N LEU A 24 1.82 1.61 -9.93
CA LEU A 24 2.78 1.34 -8.85
C LEU A 24 3.28 2.67 -8.30
N ILE A 25 3.00 2.94 -7.03
CA ILE A 25 3.47 4.14 -6.34
C ILE A 25 4.93 3.92 -5.91
N GLY A 26 5.81 4.83 -6.31
CA GLY A 26 7.23 4.84 -5.94
C GLY A 26 7.50 5.45 -4.55
N GLY A 27 8.71 5.26 -4.05
CA GLY A 27 9.13 5.73 -2.73
C GLY A 27 10.46 5.09 -2.33
N GLU A 28 10.72 5.05 -1.03
CA GLU A 28 11.83 4.27 -0.49
C GLU A 28 11.47 2.78 -0.54
N TYR A 29 12.25 2.00 -1.28
CA TYR A 29 11.97 0.58 -1.49
C TYR A 29 12.58 -0.28 -0.36
N GLN A 30 11.71 -0.93 0.42
CA GLN A 30 12.10 -1.94 1.40
C GLN A 30 12.22 -3.31 0.70
N LYS A 31 13.43 -3.88 0.67
CA LYS A 31 13.74 -5.07 -0.13
C LYS A 31 13.09 -6.34 0.42
N GLU A 32 13.03 -6.45 1.74
CA GLU A 32 12.57 -7.64 2.48
C GLU A 32 11.06 -7.81 2.32
N SER A 33 10.31 -6.71 2.38
CA SER A 33 8.85 -6.68 2.24
C SER A 33 8.39 -6.40 0.81
N GLN A 34 9.30 -5.97 -0.08
CA GLN A 34 9.05 -5.59 -1.47
C GLN A 34 7.95 -4.54 -1.62
N VAL A 35 8.01 -3.51 -0.77
CA VAL A 35 7.07 -2.37 -0.80
C VAL A 35 7.83 -1.04 -0.81
N ASN A 36 7.19 -0.04 -1.39
CA ASN A 36 7.62 1.35 -1.33
C ASN A 36 6.96 2.05 -0.14
N VAL A 37 7.73 2.83 0.60
CA VAL A 37 7.29 3.60 1.77
C VAL A 37 7.80 5.04 1.72
N GLY A 38 7.42 5.83 2.72
CA GLY A 38 7.98 7.15 2.96
C GLY A 38 7.22 8.30 2.29
N PRO A 39 7.75 9.52 2.38
CA PRO A 39 7.02 10.75 2.04
C PRO A 39 6.49 10.81 0.61
N LEU A 40 7.23 10.24 -0.35
CA LEU A 40 6.79 10.24 -1.76
C LEU A 40 5.51 9.43 -1.95
N VAL A 41 5.37 8.29 -1.28
CA VAL A 41 4.14 7.48 -1.34
C VAL A 41 2.96 8.29 -0.81
N LYS A 42 3.17 9.02 0.28
CA LYS A 42 2.14 9.86 0.91
C LYS A 42 1.68 11.00 0.03
N GLN A 43 2.63 11.69 -0.61
CA GLN A 43 2.32 12.79 -1.52
C GLN A 43 1.60 12.30 -2.78
N VAL A 44 1.98 11.14 -3.30
CA VAL A 44 1.33 10.61 -4.51
C VAL A 44 -0.06 10.09 -4.19
N ILE A 45 -0.28 9.40 -3.06
CA ILE A 45 -1.60 8.85 -2.75
C ILE A 45 -2.64 9.93 -2.45
N SER A 46 -2.25 11.13 -1.99
CA SER A 46 -3.19 12.24 -1.79
C SER A 46 -3.82 12.75 -3.10
N GLU A 47 -3.25 12.40 -4.26
CA GLU A 47 -3.79 12.74 -5.57
C GLU A 47 -4.82 11.72 -6.09
N PHE A 48 -5.11 10.67 -5.31
CA PHE A 48 -6.03 9.60 -5.69
C PHE A 48 -7.17 9.44 -4.69
N TYR A 49 -8.30 8.96 -5.22
CA TYR A 49 -9.40 8.38 -4.46
C TYR A 49 -9.60 6.94 -4.93
N VAL A 50 -9.85 6.01 -4.00
CA VAL A 50 -10.09 4.59 -4.29
C VAL A 50 -11.39 4.13 -3.65
N ASP A 51 -12.13 3.24 -4.33
CA ASP A 51 -13.40 2.71 -3.79
C ASP A 51 -13.18 1.68 -2.67
N LYS A 52 -12.01 1.04 -2.66
CA LYS A 52 -11.67 -0.07 -1.76
C LYS A 52 -10.19 -0.07 -1.43
N LEU A 53 -9.89 -0.40 -0.19
CA LEU A 53 -8.53 -0.57 0.31
C LEU A 53 -8.31 -1.98 0.86
N PHE A 54 -7.21 -2.62 0.44
CA PHE A 54 -6.73 -3.90 0.96
C PHE A 54 -5.40 -3.68 1.68
N VAL A 55 -5.34 -4.09 2.95
CA VAL A 55 -4.18 -3.86 3.82
C VAL A 55 -3.79 -5.17 4.50
N GLY A 56 -2.51 -5.49 4.43
CA GLY A 56 -1.91 -6.57 5.24
C GLY A 56 -1.65 -6.08 6.67
N ILE A 57 -1.85 -6.96 7.65
CA ILE A 57 -1.61 -6.69 9.07
C ILE A 57 -0.68 -7.76 9.64
N ASP A 58 0.10 -7.42 10.65
CA ASP A 58 0.95 -8.38 11.37
C ASP A 58 0.26 -8.90 12.64
N GLY A 59 -0.77 -8.21 13.12
CA GLY A 59 -1.53 -8.62 14.29
C GLY A 59 -2.85 -7.85 14.47
N PHE A 60 -3.67 -8.34 15.40
CA PHE A 60 -4.91 -7.71 15.82
C PHE A 60 -5.02 -7.76 17.34
N ASP A 61 -5.34 -6.62 17.93
CA ASP A 61 -5.60 -6.46 19.36
C ASP A 61 -7.02 -5.91 19.53
N LEU A 62 -7.80 -6.49 20.46
CA LEU A 62 -9.22 -6.13 20.65
C LEU A 62 -9.44 -4.66 21.03
N LYS A 63 -8.46 -4.01 21.67
CA LYS A 63 -8.55 -2.61 22.10
C LYS A 63 -7.88 -1.66 21.10
N ARG A 64 -6.79 -2.08 20.46
CA ARG A 64 -5.94 -1.24 19.59
C ARG A 64 -6.25 -1.42 18.11
N GLY A 65 -6.99 -2.46 17.74
CA GLY A 65 -7.30 -2.80 16.36
C GLY A 65 -6.13 -3.47 15.63
N PHE A 66 -5.98 -3.15 14.36
CA PHE A 66 -4.95 -3.71 13.48
C PHE A 66 -3.56 -3.14 13.78
N THR A 67 -2.55 -4.01 13.82
CA THR A 67 -1.18 -3.65 14.15
C THR A 67 -0.20 -4.11 13.07
N GLY A 68 0.92 -3.39 12.94
CA GLY A 68 2.07 -3.79 12.12
C GLY A 68 3.37 -3.68 12.89
N SER A 69 4.37 -4.44 12.46
CA SER A 69 5.69 -4.61 13.08
C SER A 69 6.72 -3.55 12.66
N ASP A 70 6.44 -2.82 11.58
CA ASP A 70 7.32 -1.79 11.02
C ASP A 70 6.60 -0.45 11.00
N ILE A 71 7.21 0.54 11.64
CA ILE A 71 6.61 1.87 11.83
C ILE A 71 6.37 2.60 10.50
N THR A 72 7.31 2.49 9.55
CA THR A 72 7.24 3.19 8.26
C THR A 72 6.16 2.58 7.37
N ARG A 73 6.00 1.24 7.40
CA ARG A 73 4.89 0.54 6.73
C ARG A 73 3.55 0.86 7.37
N CYS A 74 3.47 0.93 8.70
CA CYS A 74 2.24 1.33 9.40
C CYS A 74 1.81 2.75 9.05
N ASP A 75 2.76 3.67 9.02
CA ASP A 75 2.55 5.07 8.66
C ASP A 75 2.14 5.24 7.19
N THR A 76 2.79 4.49 6.28
CA THR A 76 2.40 4.44 4.87
C THR A 76 0.97 3.89 4.72
N THR A 77 0.66 2.78 5.38
CA THR A 77 -0.68 2.15 5.37
C THR A 77 -1.76 3.09 5.90
N ARG A 78 -1.49 3.82 6.98
CA ARG A 78 -2.40 4.83 7.52
C ARG A 78 -2.67 5.93 6.51
N THR A 79 -1.67 6.33 5.74
CA THR A 79 -1.84 7.33 4.68
C THR A 79 -2.63 6.76 3.49
N LEU A 80 -2.41 5.50 3.10
CA LEU A 80 -3.23 4.86 2.07
C LEU A 80 -4.72 4.83 2.47
N ALA A 81 -5.01 4.67 3.76
CA ALA A 81 -6.37 4.71 4.30
C ALA A 81 -7.09 6.06 4.16
N THR A 82 -6.38 7.17 3.94
CA THR A 82 -7.04 8.48 3.74
C THR A 82 -7.56 8.68 2.32
N ALA A 83 -7.15 7.82 1.38
CA ALA A 83 -7.60 7.87 -0.01
C ALA A 83 -8.83 6.99 -0.28
N ALA A 84 -9.29 6.23 0.72
CA ALA A 84 -10.39 5.26 0.63
C ALA A 84 -11.67 5.75 1.31
#